data_AF-A0A6N7X9X9-F1
#
_entry.id   AF-A0A6N7X9X9-F1
#
_cell.length_a   1.000
_cell.length_b   1.000
_cell.length_c   1.000
_cell.angle_alpha   90.00
_cell.angle_beta   90.00
_cell.angle_gamma   90.00
#
_symmetry.space_group_name_H-M   'P 1'
#
loop_
_entity.id
_entity.type
_entity.pdbx_description
1 polymer ?
#
loop_
_entity_poly.entity_id
_entity_poly.type
_entity_poly.pdbx_seq_one_letter_code
_entity_poly.pdbx_strand_id
1 'polypeptide(L)'
;MTQVRLDRIAMSPAFARSMLTSGAVQRLVLAKAQRVCATANSMYGASGYGVRATGGSGRAHAVVYTGDMNTINSNFKHQTLKKALGR
;
A
#
# COMPACT_ATOMS: atom_id res chain seq x y z
N MET A 1 -26.90 -28.85 7.56
CA MET A 1 -26.36 -27.49 7.37
C MET A 1 -25.94 -26.96 8.73
N THR A 2 -24.63 -26.85 8.99
CA THR A 2 -24.10 -26.46 10.31
C THR A 2 -24.07 -24.95 10.40
N GLN A 3 -24.90 -24.38 11.27
CA GLN A 3 -25.01 -22.94 11.50
C GLN A 3 -23.76 -22.46 12.25
N VAL A 4 -22.97 -21.58 11.64
CA VAL A 4 -21.84 -20.93 12.30
C VAL A 4 -22.40 -19.79 13.17
N ARG A 5 -22.35 -19.94 14.49
CA ARG A 5 -22.70 -18.90 15.47
C ARG A 5 -21.55 -17.90 15.64
N LEU A 6 -21.82 -16.61 15.39
CA LEU A 6 -20.85 -15.50 15.40
C LEU A 6 -20.54 -14.97 16.81
N ASP A 7 -21.27 -15.44 17.81
CA ASP A 7 -21.26 -15.03 19.21
C ASP A 7 -19.98 -15.46 19.99
N ARG A 8 -19.03 -16.12 19.32
CA ARG A 8 -17.74 -16.56 19.90
C ARG A 8 -16.50 -16.07 19.14
N ILE A 9 -16.58 -14.95 18.44
CA ILE A 9 -15.34 -14.30 17.99
C ILE A 9 -14.74 -13.55 19.20
N ALA A 10 -13.97 -14.27 20.01
CA ALA A 10 -13.04 -13.61 20.92
C ALA A 10 -12.07 -12.81 20.05
N MET A 11 -12.16 -11.48 20.11
CA MET A 11 -11.36 -10.55 19.34
C MET A 11 -9.92 -10.55 19.86
N SER A 12 -9.25 -11.69 19.70
CA SER A 12 -7.90 -11.91 20.17
C SER A 12 -6.91 -11.14 19.30
N PRO A 13 -5.74 -10.78 19.85
CA PRO A 13 -4.69 -10.15 19.05
C PRO A 13 -4.30 -10.97 17.81
N ALA A 14 -4.39 -12.30 17.88
CA ALA A 14 -4.13 -13.19 16.76
C ALA A 14 -5.19 -13.07 15.66
N PHE A 15 -6.48 -12.98 16.03
CA PHE A 15 -7.58 -12.77 15.09
C PHE A 15 -7.52 -11.40 14.42
N ALA A 16 -7.21 -10.33 15.18
CA ALA A 16 -7.02 -9.01 14.61
C ALA A 16 -5.85 -9.00 13.60
N ARG A 17 -4.74 -9.67 13.93
CA ARG A 17 -3.57 -9.77 13.05
C ARG A 17 -3.89 -10.53 11.77
N SER A 18 -4.63 -11.64 11.84
CA SER A 18 -5.00 -12.42 10.65
C SER A 18 -5.89 -11.63 9.69
N MET A 19 -6.77 -10.76 10.20
CA MET A 19 -7.54 -9.83 9.38
C MET A 19 -6.63 -8.80 8.68
N LEU A 20 -5.70 -8.19 9.43
CA LEU A 20 -4.80 -7.13 8.92
C LEU A 20 -3.73 -7.63 7.95
N THR A 21 -3.41 -8.93 7.97
CA THR A 21 -2.46 -9.56 7.02
C THR A 21 -3.16 -10.35 5.91
N SER A 22 -4.50 -10.39 5.92
CA SER A 22 -5.28 -11.15 4.94
C SER A 22 -4.99 -10.72 3.49
N GLY A 23 -5.12 -11.67 2.56
CA GLY A 23 -4.90 -11.39 1.14
C GLY A 23 -5.79 -10.29 0.57
N ALA A 24 -7.00 -10.12 1.12
CA ALA A 24 -7.89 -9.01 0.76
C ALA A 24 -7.28 -7.65 1.13
N VAL A 25 -6.76 -7.51 2.34
CA VAL A 25 -6.10 -6.27 2.79
C VAL A 25 -4.82 -6.02 1.99
N GLN A 26 -4.02 -7.06 1.70
CA GLN A 26 -2.84 -6.94 0.85
C GLN A 26 -3.17 -6.40 -0.55
N ARG A 27 -4.22 -6.91 -1.19
CA ARG A 27 -4.70 -6.40 -2.48
C ARG A 27 -5.20 -4.96 -2.39
N LEU A 28 -5.90 -4.61 -1.32
CA LEU A 28 -6.38 -3.24 -1.10
C LEU A 28 -5.24 -2.24 -0.97
N VAL A 29 -4.23 -2.53 -0.14
CA VAL A 29 -3.09 -1.62 0.03
C VAL A 29 -2.25 -1.54 -1.25
N LEU A 30 -2.08 -2.65 -1.97
CA LEU A 30 -1.40 -2.67 -3.27
C LEU A 30 -2.13 -1.79 -4.28
N ALA A 31 -3.45 -1.94 -4.43
CA ALA A 31 -4.26 -1.14 -5.35
C ALA A 31 -4.17 0.36 -5.02
N LYS A 32 -4.17 0.72 -3.73
CA LYS A 32 -4.00 2.12 -3.31
C LYS A 32 -2.60 2.64 -3.65
N ALA A 33 -1.55 1.87 -3.42
CA ALA A 33 -0.19 2.25 -3.78
C ALA A 33 0.00 2.37 -5.30
N GLN A 34 -0.62 1.48 -6.09
CA GLN A 34 -0.65 1.57 -7.55
C GLN A 34 -1.28 2.88 -8.05
N ARG A 35 -2.38 3.34 -7.42
CA ARG A 35 -2.97 4.64 -7.76
C ARG A 35 -2.01 5.79 -7.48
N VAL A 36 -1.38 5.81 -6.30
CA VAL A 36 -0.39 6.84 -5.95
C VAL A 36 0.80 6.82 -6.92
N CYS A 37 1.28 5.63 -7.28
CA CYS A 37 2.34 5.47 -8.28
C CYS A 37 1.93 6.01 -9.66
N ALA A 38 0.72 5.68 -10.12
CA ALA A 38 0.20 6.20 -11.38
C ALA A 38 0.11 7.73 -11.37
N THR A 39 -0.36 8.33 -10.28
CA THR A 39 -0.35 9.80 -10.11
C THR A 39 1.07 10.36 -10.11
N ALA A 40 2.02 9.74 -9.41
CA ALA A 40 3.41 10.20 -9.43
C ALA A 40 4.04 10.12 -10.83
N ASN A 41 3.72 9.07 -11.59
CA ASN A 41 4.17 8.87 -12.97
C ASN A 41 3.42 9.76 -14.00
N SER A 42 2.35 10.46 -13.63
CA SER A 42 1.72 11.46 -14.51
C SER A 42 2.27 12.87 -14.27
N MET A 43 3.09 13.04 -13.24
CA MET A 43 3.61 14.34 -12.83
C MET A 43 5.01 14.58 -13.39
N TYR A 44 5.23 15.79 -13.89
CA TYR A 44 6.56 16.31 -14.26
C TYR A 44 7.35 15.41 -15.24
N GLY A 45 6.65 14.65 -16.08
CA GLY A 45 7.25 13.75 -17.07
C GLY A 45 8.03 12.56 -16.47
N ALA A 46 7.78 12.21 -15.21
CA ALA A 46 8.42 11.07 -14.56
C ALA A 46 7.72 9.75 -14.91
N SER A 47 8.46 8.66 -15.16
CA SER A 47 7.87 7.33 -15.43
C SER A 47 8.52 6.17 -14.66
N GLY A 48 9.47 6.48 -13.77
CA GLY A 48 10.29 5.50 -13.07
C GLY A 48 9.83 5.16 -11.65
N TYR A 49 8.66 5.61 -11.21
CA TYR A 49 8.15 5.23 -9.87
C TYR A 49 7.65 3.78 -9.89
N GLY A 50 7.94 3.05 -8.82
CA GLY A 50 7.58 1.64 -8.63
C GLY A 50 6.73 1.42 -7.39
N VAL A 51 6.11 0.24 -7.30
CA VAL A 51 5.32 -0.20 -6.14
C VAL A 51 5.83 -1.52 -5.62
N ARG A 52 5.93 -1.64 -4.29
CA ARG A 52 6.19 -2.90 -3.60
C ARG A 52 5.17 -3.07 -2.48
N ALA A 53 4.47 -4.21 -2.47
CA ALA A 53 3.66 -4.63 -1.33
C ALA A 53 4.43 -5.65 -0.48
N THR A 54 4.28 -5.56 0.84
CA THR A 54 4.84 -6.51 1.80
C THR A 54 3.75 -6.92 2.80
N GLY A 55 3.67 -8.22 3.12
CA GLY A 55 2.68 -8.72 4.08
C GLY A 55 2.87 -8.19 5.50
N GLY A 56 4.08 -7.71 5.83
CA GLY A 56 4.48 -7.20 7.14
C GLY A 56 4.36 -8.26 8.25
N SER A 57 5.06 -8.05 9.37
CA SER A 57 4.87 -8.95 10.52
C SER A 57 3.50 -8.71 11.15
N GLY A 58 3.06 -7.45 11.31
CA GLY A 58 1.82 -7.10 12.03
C GLY A 58 0.61 -6.70 11.16
N ARG A 59 0.84 -6.23 9.92
CA ARG A 59 -0.21 -5.80 8.98
C ARG A 59 0.37 -5.70 7.58
N ALA A 60 -0.47 -5.78 6.55
CA ALA A 60 -0.04 -5.55 5.18
C ALA A 60 0.37 -4.08 4.94
N HIS A 61 1.41 -3.90 4.15
CA HIS A 61 1.92 -2.59 3.74
C HIS A 61 2.15 -2.55 2.24
N ALA A 62 2.11 -1.35 1.67
CA ALA A 62 2.59 -1.10 0.33
C ALA A 62 3.33 0.25 0.30
N VAL A 63 4.41 0.30 -0.47
CA VAL A 63 5.30 1.45 -0.59
C VAL A 63 5.45 1.81 -2.07
N VAL A 64 5.38 3.10 -2.36
CA VAL A 64 5.76 3.67 -3.66
C VAL A 64 7.17 4.20 -3.53
N TYR A 65 8.05 3.85 -4.46
CA TYR A 65 9.47 4.20 -4.42
C TYR A 65 9.95 4.77 -5.76
N THR A 66 11.05 5.49 -5.74
CA THR A 66 11.77 5.96 -6.93
C THR A 66 12.64 4.83 -7.48
N GLY A 67 12.44 4.45 -8.73
CA GLY A 67 13.15 3.34 -9.36
C GLY A 67 14.46 3.72 -10.06
N ASP A 68 14.70 5.01 -10.31
CA ASP A 68 15.87 5.51 -11.03
C ASP A 68 16.33 6.90 -10.52
N MET A 69 17.50 7.35 -10.99
CA MET A 69 18.06 8.66 -10.60
C MET A 69 17.19 9.84 -11.05
N ASN A 70 16.49 9.71 -12.18
CA ASN A 70 15.61 10.77 -12.68
C ASN A 70 14.43 11.01 -11.73
N THR A 71 13.77 9.95 -11.30
CA THR A 71 12.66 10.00 -10.34
C THR A 71 13.11 10.38 -8.93
N ILE A 72 14.33 10.02 -8.51
CA ILE A 72 14.94 10.54 -7.28
C ILE A 72 15.06 12.06 -7.34
N ASN A 73 15.69 12.59 -8.39
CA ASN A 73 15.91 14.03 -8.55
C ASN A 73 14.59 14.80 -8.70
N SER A 74 13.66 14.26 -9.49
CA SER A 74 12.32 14.82 -9.67
C SER A 74 11.55 14.85 -8.36
N ASN A 75 11.54 13.74 -7.59
CA ASN A 75 10.87 13.68 -6.29
C ASN A 75 11.52 14.63 -5.27
N PHE A 76 12.85 14.76 -5.26
CA PHE A 76 13.55 15.70 -4.39
C PHE A 76 13.16 17.15 -4.70
N LYS A 77 13.17 17.53 -5.99
CA LYS A 77 12.85 18.89 -6.43
C LYS A 77 11.37 19.24 -6.26
N HIS A 78 10.48 18.30 -6.56
CA HIS A 78 9.05 18.58 -6.69
C HIS A 78 8.17 17.98 -5.59
N GLN A 79 8.73 17.16 -4.70
CA GLN A 79 8.01 16.41 -3.67
C GLN A 79 6.87 15.57 -4.25
N THR A 80 7.11 14.98 -5.42
CA THR A 80 6.11 14.27 -6.24
C THR A 80 5.35 13.21 -5.46
N LEU A 81 6.02 12.39 -4.64
CA LEU A 81 5.35 11.35 -3.86
C LEU A 81 4.42 11.91 -2.76
N LYS A 82 4.77 13.05 -2.13
CA LYS A 82 3.89 13.69 -1.14
C LYS A 82 2.63 14.22 -1.82
N LYS A 83 2.81 14.92 -2.94
CA LYS A 83 1.70 15.45 -3.75
C LYS A 83 0.79 14.35 -4.28
N ALA A 84 1.37 13.26 -4.80
CA ALA A 84 0.62 12.10 -5.28
C ALA A 84 -0.18 11.41 -4.15
N LEU A 85 0.27 11.51 -2.90
CA LEU A 85 -0.42 11.04 -1.71
C LEU A 85 -1.51 12.03 -1.21
N GLY A 86 -1.54 13.26 -1.73
CA GLY A 86 -2.44 14.33 -1.29
C GLY A 86 -1.95 15.10 -0.05
N ARG A 87 -0.63 15.23 0.13
CA ARG A 87 0.03 16.01 1.19
C ARG A 87 1.01 17.01 0.60
#